data_AF-A0A812Z200-F1
#
_entry.id   AF-A0A812Z200-F1
#
_cell.length_a   1.000
_cell.length_b   1.000
_cell.length_c   1.000
_cell.angle_alpha   90.00
_cell.angle_beta   90.00
_cell.angle_gamma   90.00
#
_symmetry.space_group_name_H-M   'P 1'
#
loop_
_entity.id
_entity.type
_entity.pdbx_description
1 polymer ?
#
loop_
_entity_poly.entity_id
_entity_poly.type
_entity_poly.pdbx_seq_one_letter_code
_entity_poly.pdbx_strand_id
1 'polypeptide(L)'
;MRTFCEQHADVFSISDTKPHWQLMVKIPNPNATAKKLAAYVGDRGGTVALGDLEVWKRENPTLAKTIHKGGRSMKDFFDACACAQKLLTVESTSGIVTKVSLKAGKGALTGSGDDDRARAAASLALYLRVKGGSMQACDIHEFYREFPEHKQAMGKLRAFCEEQKDLLIFEMDSLGGKISLPSQTSTSHSKPRPAPDLILKSADSTVPPQVSSKPSSSVDRARAAVNLALYLRGNGGSILACDIHKYYAQFPEHKRAIGKLKTFCEEQSDFLVYEKDPHPGKISLPRHCTEGSWAKILAKACQAAPFRSKPPPAPPEMPVESADPVVCIAASLAMFVQSQGGSIPGSSMSEYYKIHPEHKQVISDAGLRAFCERYDGLFRFEPLPGSGQLSLKSFCCHYLRGECVHAADHDGKLHSMPASSPVVCSFGTKCIKGHWKRLADLAKRSLGAVTLPAPSSTKLKVTEIRWTHDAIRATFRDGKLLMETLVLELGGSFYAIEGNRRLWIFKELRELQAITGEALTIEVQSRKMDVKGFTQSFTSKNGGQSVEFYT
;
A
#
# COMPACT_ATOMS: atom_id res chain seq x y z
N MET A 1 -33.84 16.10 3.43
CA MET A 1 -32.95 17.12 2.81
C MET A 1 -32.76 18.33 3.71
N ARG A 2 -33.83 19.04 4.14
CA ARG A 2 -33.73 20.19 5.05
C ARG A 2 -32.91 19.89 6.33
N THR A 3 -33.26 18.81 7.03
CA THR A 3 -32.54 18.32 8.22
C THR A 3 -31.06 18.01 7.96
N PHE A 4 -30.73 17.47 6.78
CA PHE A 4 -29.33 17.24 6.39
C PHE A 4 -28.58 18.56 6.21
N CYS A 5 -29.20 19.54 5.55
CA CYS A 5 -28.60 20.86 5.36
C CYS A 5 -28.47 21.63 6.69
N GLU A 6 -29.41 21.43 7.63
CA GLU A 6 -29.35 21.96 9.00
C GLU A 6 -28.23 21.30 9.82
N GLN A 7 -28.01 19.98 9.66
CA GLN A 7 -26.90 19.24 10.28
C GLN A 7 -25.52 19.64 9.71
N HIS A 8 -25.49 20.18 8.49
CA HIS A 8 -24.30 20.66 7.79
C HIS A 8 -24.36 22.18 7.56
N ALA A 9 -24.80 22.92 8.58
CA ALA A 9 -24.98 24.37 8.51
C ALA A 9 -23.68 25.17 8.28
N ASP A 10 -22.51 24.53 8.39
CA ASP A 10 -21.21 25.09 8.01
C ASP A 10 -20.99 25.11 6.49
N VAL A 11 -21.65 24.21 5.76
CA VAL A 11 -21.56 24.06 4.30
C VAL A 11 -22.79 24.59 3.58
N PHE A 12 -23.97 24.53 4.21
CA PHE A 12 -25.23 24.89 3.58
C PHE A 12 -25.97 26.00 4.35
N SER A 13 -26.70 26.82 3.61
CA SER A 13 -27.72 27.73 4.12
C SER A 13 -28.99 27.50 3.33
N ILE A 14 -30.13 27.54 4.01
CA ILE A 14 -31.45 27.41 3.39
C ILE A 14 -32.10 28.79 3.48
N SER A 15 -32.52 29.34 2.35
CA SER A 15 -33.35 30.55 2.33
C SER A 15 -34.82 30.14 2.17
N ASP A 16 -35.67 30.66 3.05
CA ASP A 16 -37.12 30.43 3.01
C ASP A 16 -37.78 31.48 2.11
N THR A 17 -37.52 31.40 0.81
CA THR A 17 -38.30 32.13 -0.20
C THR A 17 -39.54 31.30 -0.55
N LYS A 18 -40.75 31.79 -0.27
CA LYS A 18 -41.98 31.08 -0.69
C LYS A 18 -42.13 31.19 -2.22
N PRO A 19 -42.51 30.12 -2.95
CA PRO A 19 -42.99 28.81 -2.49
C PRO A 19 -41.94 27.69 -2.45
N HIS A 20 -40.65 27.98 -2.69
CA HIS A 20 -39.58 26.98 -2.77
C HIS A 20 -38.35 27.39 -1.94
N TRP A 21 -37.94 26.55 -1.00
CA TRP A 21 -36.70 26.76 -0.24
C TRP A 21 -35.49 26.67 -1.16
N GLN A 22 -34.63 27.70 -1.14
CA GLN A 22 -33.39 27.71 -1.92
C GLN A 22 -32.24 27.19 -1.05
N LEU A 23 -31.54 26.17 -1.55
CA LEU A 23 -30.31 25.68 -0.95
C LEU A 23 -29.13 26.49 -1.50
N MET A 24 -28.46 27.24 -0.62
CA MET A 24 -27.23 27.95 -0.93
C MET A 24 -26.05 27.23 -0.29
N VAL A 25 -25.06 26.85 -1.08
CA VAL A 25 -23.77 26.38 -0.57
C VAL A 25 -23.01 27.57 -0.02
N LYS A 26 -22.72 27.58 1.28
CA LYS A 26 -21.89 28.60 1.92
C LYS A 26 -20.50 28.49 1.32
N ILE A 27 -20.08 29.53 0.61
CA ILE A 27 -18.68 29.68 0.24
C ILE A 27 -17.94 29.95 1.57
N PRO A 28 -16.98 29.10 1.96
CA PRO A 28 -16.26 29.26 3.21
C PRO A 28 -15.65 30.66 3.29
N ASN A 29 -15.76 31.29 4.46
CA ASN A 29 -15.17 32.61 4.69
C ASN A 29 -13.64 32.53 4.44
N PRO A 30 -13.03 33.52 3.77
CA PRO A 30 -11.57 33.63 3.60
C PRO A 30 -10.74 33.27 4.84
N ASN A 31 -11.19 33.64 6.04
CA ASN A 31 -10.49 33.32 7.30
C ASN A 31 -10.47 31.82 7.62
N ALA A 32 -11.56 31.09 7.34
CA ALA A 32 -11.62 29.64 7.53
C ALA A 32 -10.70 28.93 6.53
N THR A 33 -10.70 29.41 5.28
CA THR A 33 -9.78 28.95 4.23
C THR A 33 -8.32 29.15 4.64
N ALA A 34 -7.97 30.33 5.17
CA ALA A 34 -6.62 30.63 5.65
C ALA A 34 -6.18 29.72 6.80
N LYS A 35 -7.06 29.45 7.78
CA LYS A 35 -6.76 28.53 8.90
C LYS A 35 -6.54 27.09 8.44
N LYS A 36 -7.39 26.58 7.54
CA LYS A 36 -7.23 25.23 6.98
C LYS A 36 -5.95 25.11 6.14
N LEU A 37 -5.62 26.14 5.37
CA LEU A 37 -4.35 26.19 4.65
C LEU A 37 -3.17 26.21 5.61
N ALA A 38 -3.22 27.00 6.70
CA ALA A 38 -2.16 27.01 7.69
C ALA A 38 -1.98 25.67 8.42
N ALA A 39 -3.06 24.98 8.77
CA ALA A 39 -2.98 23.63 9.32
C ALA A 39 -2.27 22.67 8.35
N TYR A 40 -2.64 22.71 7.07
CA TYR A 40 -1.99 21.92 6.03
C TYR A 40 -0.48 22.20 5.89
N VAL A 41 -0.09 23.48 5.93
CA VAL A 41 1.33 23.85 5.92
C VAL A 41 2.05 23.32 7.16
N GLY A 42 1.41 23.39 8.32
CA GLY A 42 1.93 22.82 9.58
C GLY A 42 2.16 21.31 9.51
N ASP A 43 1.20 20.57 8.97
CA ASP A 43 1.27 19.12 8.81
C ASP A 43 2.40 18.67 7.86
N ARG A 44 2.92 19.57 7.03
CA ARG A 44 4.05 19.35 6.10
C ARG A 44 5.36 19.99 6.55
N GLY A 45 5.54 20.19 7.85
CA GLY A 45 6.80 20.73 8.39
C GLY A 45 6.91 22.26 8.31
N GLY A 46 5.78 22.96 8.15
CA GLY A 46 5.69 24.41 8.27
C GLY A 46 6.07 25.20 7.02
N THR A 47 6.42 24.55 5.92
CA THR A 47 6.71 25.20 4.63
C THR A 47 6.26 24.31 3.47
N VAL A 48 5.59 24.88 2.48
CA VAL A 48 5.14 24.17 1.27
C VAL A 48 5.47 24.93 0.00
N ALA A 49 5.78 24.22 -1.08
CA ALA A 49 6.05 24.80 -2.39
C ALA A 49 4.75 24.93 -3.22
N LEU A 50 4.81 25.61 -4.37
CA LEU A 50 3.68 25.73 -5.28
C LEU A 50 3.07 24.37 -5.69
N GLY A 51 3.91 23.35 -5.92
CA GLY A 51 3.43 22.00 -6.26
C GLY A 51 2.56 21.37 -5.15
N ASP A 52 2.91 21.57 -3.89
CA ASP A 52 2.10 21.13 -2.75
C ASP A 52 0.77 21.87 -2.66
N LEU A 53 0.77 23.17 -2.97
CA LEU A 53 -0.47 23.97 -2.98
C LEU A 53 -1.44 23.48 -4.06
N GLU A 54 -0.95 23.02 -5.22
CA GLU A 54 -1.81 22.40 -6.24
C GLU A 54 -2.44 21.08 -5.76
N VAL A 55 -1.70 20.28 -4.99
CA VAL A 55 -2.26 19.09 -4.32
C VAL A 55 -3.35 19.51 -3.33
N TRP A 56 -3.08 20.50 -2.48
CA TRP A 56 -4.07 21.02 -1.54
C TRP A 56 -5.34 21.53 -2.21
N LYS A 57 -5.21 22.27 -3.33
CA LYS A 57 -6.34 22.77 -4.12
C LYS A 57 -7.22 21.64 -4.64
N ARG A 58 -6.60 20.55 -5.11
CA ARG A 58 -7.30 19.36 -5.61
C ARG A 58 -8.05 18.64 -4.49
N GLU A 59 -7.45 18.54 -3.31
CA GLU A 59 -8.07 17.94 -2.12
C GLU A 59 -9.16 18.83 -1.50
N ASN A 60 -9.08 20.15 -1.70
CA ASN A 60 -9.98 21.14 -1.09
C ASN A 60 -10.61 22.11 -2.11
N PRO A 61 -11.35 21.63 -3.12
CA PRO A 61 -11.78 22.44 -4.26
C PRO A 61 -12.69 23.63 -3.85
N THR A 62 -13.52 23.47 -2.83
CA THR A 62 -14.39 24.55 -2.31
C THR A 62 -13.59 25.67 -1.63
N LEU A 63 -12.51 25.31 -0.92
CA LEU A 63 -11.61 26.29 -0.29
C LEU A 63 -10.76 26.99 -1.36
N ALA A 64 -10.28 26.24 -2.36
CA ALA A 64 -9.55 26.80 -3.49
C ALA A 64 -10.37 27.82 -4.28
N LYS A 65 -11.67 27.55 -4.50
CA LYS A 65 -12.61 28.52 -5.10
C LYS A 65 -12.71 29.81 -4.30
N THR A 66 -12.54 29.77 -2.98
CA THR A 66 -12.56 30.97 -2.12
C THR A 66 -11.33 31.85 -2.36
N ILE A 67 -10.17 31.23 -2.57
CA ILE A 67 -8.91 31.92 -2.91
C ILE A 67 -9.08 32.67 -4.24
N HIS A 68 -9.61 31.99 -5.25
CA HIS A 68 -9.74 32.54 -6.61
C HIS A 68 -11.07 33.27 -6.89
N LYS A 69 -11.90 33.49 -5.87
CA LYS A 69 -13.20 34.16 -6.04
C LYS A 69 -12.99 35.56 -6.62
N GLY A 70 -13.70 35.87 -7.71
CA GLY A 70 -13.62 37.15 -8.41
C GLY A 70 -12.35 37.33 -9.25
N GLY A 71 -11.72 36.23 -9.68
CA GLY A 71 -10.50 36.29 -10.52
C GLY A 71 -9.24 36.65 -9.74
N ARG A 72 -9.30 36.68 -8.41
CA ARG A 72 -8.15 37.01 -7.54
C ARG A 72 -7.05 35.97 -7.69
N SER A 73 -5.82 36.44 -7.76
CA SER A 73 -4.65 35.57 -7.67
C SER A 73 -4.52 35.04 -6.23
N MET A 74 -3.74 33.97 -6.07
CA MET A 74 -3.45 33.46 -4.73
C MET A 74 -2.69 34.48 -3.87
N LYS A 75 -1.83 35.29 -4.50
CA LYS A 75 -1.15 36.41 -3.85
C LYS A 75 -2.17 37.45 -3.34
N ASP A 76 -3.11 37.86 -4.18
CA ASP A 76 -4.16 38.83 -3.80
C ASP A 76 -5.01 38.31 -2.63
N PHE A 77 -5.27 37.00 -2.58
CA PHE A 77 -5.96 36.40 -1.43
C PHE A 77 -5.15 36.54 -0.14
N PHE A 78 -3.84 36.25 -0.18
CA PHE A 78 -2.96 36.40 0.98
C PHE A 78 -2.84 37.86 1.40
N ASP A 79 -2.76 38.79 0.44
CA ASP A 79 -2.66 40.22 0.70
C ASP A 79 -3.98 40.82 1.23
N ALA A 80 -5.14 40.28 0.83
CA ALA A 80 -6.44 40.76 1.29
C ALA A 80 -6.94 40.09 2.58
N CYS A 81 -6.45 38.89 2.93
CA CYS A 81 -6.93 38.14 4.09
C CYS A 81 -6.04 38.38 5.32
N ALA A 82 -6.48 39.24 6.24
CA ALA A 82 -5.77 39.52 7.50
C ALA A 82 -5.43 38.25 8.31
N CYS A 83 -6.31 37.24 8.29
CA CYS A 83 -6.02 35.96 8.95
C CYS A 83 -4.86 35.22 8.27
N ALA A 84 -4.78 35.25 6.95
CA ALA A 84 -3.70 34.62 6.21
C ALA A 84 -2.38 35.35 6.46
N GLN A 85 -2.37 36.69 6.44
CA GLN A 85 -1.18 37.50 6.77
C GLN A 85 -0.65 37.28 8.20
N LYS A 86 -1.54 36.90 9.14
CA LYS A 86 -1.17 36.60 10.52
C LYS A 86 -0.54 35.21 10.65
N LEU A 87 -1.06 34.23 9.91
CA LEU A 87 -0.67 32.82 10.04
C LEU A 87 0.43 32.39 9.09
N LEU A 88 0.59 33.08 7.96
CA LEU A 88 1.40 32.62 6.83
C LEU A 88 2.31 33.73 6.30
N THR A 89 3.48 33.32 5.83
CA THR A 89 4.42 34.12 5.05
C THR A 89 4.45 33.56 3.63
N VAL A 90 4.41 34.44 2.63
CA VAL A 90 4.29 34.05 1.23
C VAL A 90 5.46 34.64 0.47
N GLU A 91 6.21 33.78 -0.22
CA GLU A 91 7.23 34.19 -1.17
C GLU A 91 6.63 34.14 -2.57
N SER A 92 6.87 35.19 -3.36
CA SER A 92 6.37 35.27 -4.73
C SER A 92 7.44 35.76 -5.68
N THR A 93 7.53 35.16 -6.86
CA THR A 93 8.40 35.58 -7.96
C THR A 93 7.52 36.05 -9.11
N SER A 94 7.69 37.29 -9.55
CA SER A 94 6.87 37.89 -10.62
C SER A 94 5.35 37.82 -10.38
N GLY A 95 4.93 37.96 -9.12
CA GLY A 95 3.52 37.89 -8.73
C GLY A 95 2.96 36.47 -8.56
N ILE A 96 3.72 35.44 -8.93
CA ILE A 96 3.35 34.04 -8.73
C ILE A 96 3.85 33.58 -7.37
N VAL A 97 2.97 33.02 -6.54
CA VAL A 97 3.34 32.43 -5.25
C VAL A 97 4.21 31.20 -5.51
N THR A 98 5.45 31.23 -5.02
CA THR A 98 6.40 30.11 -5.18
C THR A 98 6.46 29.25 -3.93
N LYS A 99 6.24 29.85 -2.76
CA LYS A 99 6.36 29.17 -1.46
C LYS A 99 5.49 29.83 -0.40
N VAL A 100 4.91 29.01 0.49
CA VAL A 100 4.10 29.46 1.62
C VAL A 100 4.62 28.79 2.89
N SER A 101 4.91 29.58 3.91
CA SER A 101 5.45 29.11 5.20
C SER A 101 4.56 29.56 6.34
N LEU A 102 4.55 28.82 7.45
CA LEU A 102 3.96 29.29 8.70
C LEU A 102 4.72 30.52 9.20
N LYS A 103 3.99 31.57 9.56
CA LYS A 103 4.57 32.75 10.17
C LYS A 103 4.89 32.39 11.61
N ALA A 104 6.19 32.32 11.94
CA ALA A 104 6.63 32.16 13.31
C ALA A 104 5.94 33.23 14.16
N GLY A 105 5.17 32.82 15.17
CA GLY A 105 4.49 33.75 16.05
C GLY A 105 5.51 34.71 16.62
N LYS A 106 5.34 36.02 16.36
CA LYS A 106 6.12 37.09 17.01
C LYS A 106 5.88 36.95 18.52
N GLY A 107 6.81 36.25 19.15
CA GLY A 107 6.69 35.72 20.52
C GLY A 107 7.78 34.69 20.85
N ALA A 108 8.42 34.06 19.85
CA ALA A 108 9.54 33.14 20.08
C ALA A 108 10.77 33.51 19.24
N LEU A 109 11.72 34.16 19.93
CA LEU A 109 13.16 33.87 19.96
C LEU A 109 13.97 33.92 18.66
N THR A 110 14.97 34.80 18.67
CA THR A 110 16.32 34.46 18.22
C THR A 110 16.67 33.08 18.78
N GLY A 111 16.57 32.03 17.96
CA GLY A 111 16.68 30.64 18.40
C GLY A 111 17.98 30.40 19.16
N SER A 112 17.85 30.17 20.46
CA SER A 112 18.91 29.50 21.21
C SER A 112 19.03 28.09 20.63
N GLY A 113 20.25 27.56 20.53
CA GLY A 113 20.48 26.21 20.00
C GLY A 113 19.68 25.12 20.73
N ASP A 114 19.15 25.42 21.91
CA ASP A 114 18.33 24.53 22.73
C ASP A 114 16.95 24.25 22.11
N ASP A 115 16.34 25.23 21.42
CA ASP A 115 15.02 25.04 20.79
C ASP A 115 15.09 24.09 19.59
N ASP A 116 16.15 24.17 18.80
CA ASP A 116 16.36 23.29 17.65
C ASP A 116 16.75 21.87 18.10
N ARG A 117 17.48 21.74 19.22
CA ARG A 117 17.77 20.44 19.85
C ARG A 117 16.50 19.78 20.39
N ALA A 118 15.66 20.52 21.10
CA ALA A 118 14.38 20.01 21.61
C ALA A 118 13.46 19.57 20.47
N ARG A 119 13.40 20.34 19.37
CA ARG A 119 12.64 19.97 18.18
C ARG A 119 13.18 18.69 17.53
N ALA A 120 14.49 18.57 17.38
CA ALA A 120 15.12 17.35 16.84
C ALA A 120 14.83 16.13 17.71
N ALA A 121 14.78 16.28 19.03
CA ALA A 121 14.51 15.19 19.97
C ALA A 121 13.07 14.69 19.83
N ALA A 122 12.11 15.62 19.74
CA ALA A 122 10.71 15.31 19.50
C ALA A 122 10.49 14.61 18.16
N SER A 123 11.11 15.11 17.08
CA SER A 123 11.05 14.48 15.75
C SER A 123 11.61 13.05 15.76
N LEU A 124 12.76 12.83 16.41
CA LEU A 124 13.35 11.50 16.53
C LEU A 124 12.47 10.54 17.35
N ALA A 125 11.88 11.01 18.45
CA ALA A 125 10.97 10.19 19.26
C ALA A 125 9.72 9.75 18.47
N LEU A 126 9.15 10.64 17.65
CA LEU A 126 8.04 10.31 16.74
C LEU A 126 8.46 9.30 15.68
N TYR A 127 9.65 9.49 15.09
CA TYR A 127 10.22 8.56 14.12
C TYR A 127 10.37 7.14 14.69
N LEU A 128 10.93 7.03 15.90
CA LEU A 128 11.08 5.76 16.60
C LEU A 128 9.72 5.10 16.86
N ARG A 129 8.69 5.87 17.22
CA ARG A 129 7.34 5.32 17.43
C ARG A 129 6.78 4.65 16.16
N VAL A 130 7.03 5.23 14.98
CA VAL A 130 6.64 4.63 13.69
C VAL A 130 7.46 3.37 13.37
N LYS A 131 8.74 3.35 13.74
CA LYS A 131 9.67 2.23 13.52
C LYS A 131 9.61 1.12 14.58
N GLY A 132 8.58 1.13 15.44
CA GLY A 132 8.37 0.07 16.44
C GLY A 132 9.01 0.34 17.81
N GLY A 133 9.32 1.60 18.11
CA GLY A 133 9.76 2.09 19.42
C GLY A 133 11.27 2.09 19.66
N SER A 134 12.07 1.53 18.74
CA SER A 134 13.53 1.55 18.81
C SER A 134 14.18 1.40 17.43
N MET A 135 15.43 1.85 17.29
CA MET A 135 16.25 1.62 16.10
C MET A 135 17.73 1.45 16.48
N GLN A 136 18.52 0.82 15.60
CA GLN A 136 19.97 0.74 15.80
C GLN A 136 20.63 2.08 15.49
N ALA A 137 21.68 2.44 16.22
CA ALA A 137 22.39 3.71 16.03
C ALA A 137 23.04 3.80 14.64
N CYS A 138 23.45 2.67 14.05
CA CYS A 138 23.93 2.63 12.67
C CYS A 138 22.88 3.08 11.65
N ASP A 139 21.59 2.95 11.97
CA ASP A 139 20.47 3.29 11.09
C ASP A 139 20.04 4.75 11.21
N ILE A 140 20.67 5.56 12.07
CA ILE A 140 20.31 6.98 12.26
C ILE A 140 20.43 7.81 10.97
N HIS A 141 21.22 7.32 10.01
CA HIS A 141 21.34 7.94 8.70
C HIS A 141 20.02 7.90 7.90
N GLU A 142 19.11 6.95 8.16
CA GLU A 142 17.75 6.95 7.59
C GLU A 142 16.95 8.16 8.09
N PHE A 143 17.01 8.43 9.40
CA PHE A 143 16.38 9.60 9.99
C PHE A 143 16.95 10.91 9.41
N TYR A 144 18.28 11.03 9.29
CA TYR A 144 18.90 12.22 8.69
C TYR A 144 18.59 12.40 7.20
N ARG A 145 18.24 11.33 6.49
CA ARG A 145 17.81 11.43 5.09
C ARG A 145 16.42 12.05 5.00
N GLU A 146 15.54 11.75 5.95
CA GLU A 146 14.19 12.30 6.03
C GLU A 146 14.16 13.70 6.66
N PHE A 147 15.06 13.98 7.61
CA PHE A 147 15.14 15.23 8.36
C PHE A 147 16.59 15.78 8.40
N PRO A 148 17.14 16.26 7.27
CA PRO A 148 18.54 16.69 7.17
C PRO A 148 18.89 17.86 8.10
N GLU A 149 17.95 18.76 8.39
CA GLU A 149 18.10 19.91 9.29
C GLU A 149 18.40 19.49 10.75
N HIS A 150 17.98 18.29 11.17
CA HIS A 150 18.22 17.81 12.53
C HIS A 150 19.64 17.28 12.73
N LYS A 151 20.40 17.02 11.66
CA LYS A 151 21.77 16.49 11.75
C LYS A 151 22.71 17.45 12.49
N GLN A 152 22.61 18.74 12.21
CA GLN A 152 23.45 19.75 12.86
C GLN A 152 23.02 19.99 14.30
N ALA A 153 21.71 20.02 14.57
CA ALA A 153 21.17 20.20 15.92
C ALA A 153 21.54 19.05 16.86
N MET A 154 21.51 17.80 16.36
CA MET A 154 21.79 16.63 17.20
C MET A 154 23.26 16.44 17.55
N GLY A 155 24.18 16.85 16.67
CA GLY A 155 25.63 16.66 16.90
C GLY A 155 25.99 15.18 17.14
N LYS A 156 26.62 14.87 18.28
CA LYS A 156 26.96 13.49 18.64
C LYS A 156 25.74 12.79 19.25
N LEU A 157 25.23 11.76 18.54
CA LEU A 157 24.00 11.06 18.88
C LEU A 157 23.90 10.58 20.34
N ARG A 158 24.98 9.99 20.88
CA ARG A 158 24.99 9.53 22.27
C ARG A 158 24.79 10.68 23.27
N ALA A 159 25.56 11.76 23.11
CA ALA A 159 25.45 12.94 23.97
C ALA A 159 24.07 13.60 23.84
N PHE A 160 23.51 13.61 22.63
CA PHE A 160 22.15 14.10 22.39
C PHE A 160 21.08 13.29 23.13
N CYS A 161 21.15 11.97 23.09
CA CYS A 161 20.21 11.13 23.83
C CYS A 161 20.40 11.23 25.35
N GLU A 162 21.64 11.37 25.84
CA GLU A 162 21.92 11.57 27.27
C GLU A 162 21.34 12.91 27.78
N GLU A 163 21.39 13.96 26.95
CA GLU A 163 20.77 15.26 27.22
C GLU A 163 19.24 15.20 27.20
N GLN A 164 18.68 14.38 26.30
CA GLN A 164 17.24 14.25 26.06
C GLN A 164 16.66 12.94 26.65
N LYS A 165 17.17 12.53 27.81
CA LYS A 165 16.85 11.25 28.48
C LYS A 165 15.37 11.01 28.78
N ASP A 166 14.60 12.10 28.89
CA ASP A 166 13.15 12.03 29.15
C ASP A 166 12.35 11.58 27.91
N LEU A 167 12.96 11.68 26.72
CA LEU A 167 12.34 11.32 25.44
C LEU A 167 13.03 10.14 24.76
N LEU A 168 14.33 9.96 24.98
CA LEU A 168 15.17 9.01 24.26
C LEU A 168 16.12 8.30 25.22
N ILE A 169 16.28 6.99 25.06
CA ILE A 169 17.29 6.18 25.75
C ILE A 169 18.29 5.68 24.72
N PHE A 170 19.57 5.88 24.99
CA PHE A 170 20.67 5.27 24.23
C PHE A 170 21.31 4.16 25.05
N GLU A 171 21.23 2.92 24.57
CA GLU A 171 21.83 1.75 25.19
C GLU A 171 22.99 1.27 24.33
N MET A 172 24.17 1.05 24.92
CA MET A 172 25.30 0.51 24.15
C MET A 172 25.12 -1.00 23.96
N ASP A 173 25.20 -1.48 22.72
CA ASP A 173 25.17 -2.90 22.38
C ASP A 173 26.37 -3.28 21.51
N SER A 174 26.46 -4.55 21.11
CA SER A 174 27.55 -5.05 20.26
C SER A 174 27.58 -4.45 18.84
N LEU A 175 26.56 -3.69 18.45
CA LEU A 175 26.40 -3.10 17.10
C LEU A 175 26.65 -1.58 17.08
N GLY A 176 27.16 -1.01 18.18
CA GLY A 176 27.46 0.42 18.27
C GLY A 176 26.35 1.25 18.92
N GLY A 177 25.35 0.60 19.51
CA GLY A 177 24.32 1.20 20.34
C GLY A 177 22.95 1.23 19.70
N LYS A 178 21.93 1.28 20.55
CA LYS A 178 20.51 1.25 20.21
C LYS A 178 19.80 2.44 20.83
N ILE A 179 18.94 3.09 20.05
CA ILE A 179 18.11 4.21 20.50
C ILE A 179 16.70 3.70 20.70
N SER A 180 16.09 3.99 21.84
CA SER A 180 14.74 3.55 22.18
C SER A 180 13.95 4.63 22.91
N LEU A 181 12.63 4.47 22.93
CA LEU A 181 11.76 5.31 23.77
C LEU A 181 11.81 4.80 25.22
N PRO A 182 11.76 5.69 26.24
CA PRO A 182 11.71 5.28 27.63
C PRO A 182 10.56 4.31 27.91
N SER A 183 10.90 3.12 28.40
CA SER A 183 9.91 2.18 28.92
C SER A 183 9.36 2.75 30.23
N GLN A 184 8.07 3.06 30.29
CA GLN A 184 7.47 3.58 31.52
C GLN A 184 7.38 2.47 32.58
N THR A 185 8.46 2.27 33.33
CA THR A 185 8.43 1.51 34.59
C THR A 185 7.94 2.47 35.67
N SER A 186 6.81 2.12 36.29
CA SER A 186 6.21 2.83 37.42
C SER A 186 7.21 3.03 38.55
N THR A 187 7.41 4.27 38.97
CA THR A 187 8.14 4.66 40.18
C THR A 187 7.43 4.12 41.43
N SER A 188 8.07 3.19 42.13
CA SER A 188 7.62 2.67 43.42
C SER A 188 7.93 3.67 44.54
N HIS A 189 6.91 4.07 45.30
CA HIS A 189 7.05 4.75 46.58
C HIS A 189 7.84 3.90 47.58
N SER A 190 8.80 4.53 48.25
CA SER A 190 9.53 4.05 49.41
C SER A 190 8.67 4.12 50.68
N LYS A 191 8.78 3.12 51.57
CA LYS A 191 8.73 3.25 53.04
C LYS A 191 9.20 1.94 53.73
N PRO A 192 9.58 1.96 55.03
CA PRO A 192 10.80 1.31 55.49
C PRO A 192 10.61 0.17 56.52
N ARG A 193 11.65 -0.67 56.59
CA ARG A 193 12.17 -1.53 57.68
C ARG A 193 11.21 -2.46 58.45
N PRO A 194 11.62 -3.73 58.63
CA PRO A 194 11.57 -4.34 59.97
C PRO A 194 12.86 -5.08 60.34
N ALA A 195 13.04 -5.28 61.64
CA ALA A 195 13.97 -6.24 62.25
C ALA A 195 13.39 -6.64 63.63
N PRO A 196 13.79 -7.74 64.27
CA PRO A 196 14.11 -9.06 63.71
C PRO A 196 13.55 -10.25 64.55
N ASP A 197 13.79 -11.46 64.04
CA ASP A 197 13.95 -12.77 64.71
C ASP A 197 12.80 -13.53 65.41
N LEU A 198 12.64 -14.81 64.99
CA LEU A 198 12.65 -16.07 65.79
C LEU A 198 12.16 -17.24 64.88
N ILE A 199 13.04 -18.11 64.37
CA ILE A 199 13.53 -19.40 64.94
C ILE A 199 12.61 -20.63 64.73
N LEU A 200 13.11 -21.54 63.87
CA LEU A 200 13.17 -23.02 63.89
C LEU A 200 11.99 -23.97 63.52
N LYS A 201 12.42 -24.95 62.69
CA LYS A 201 11.96 -26.36 62.43
C LYS A 201 10.83 -26.58 61.42
N SER A 202 10.78 -27.64 60.61
CA SER A 202 11.73 -28.65 60.05
C SER A 202 10.85 -29.65 59.28
N ALA A 203 11.25 -30.09 58.08
CA ALA A 203 10.77 -31.27 57.30
C ALA A 203 9.23 -31.33 57.03
N ASP A 204 8.73 -31.66 55.85
CA ASP A 204 9.03 -32.89 55.13
C ASP A 204 8.56 -32.85 53.66
N SER A 205 9.07 -33.81 52.90
CA SER A 205 8.85 -34.08 51.49
C SER A 205 7.39 -34.45 51.16
N THR A 206 6.75 -33.75 50.20
CA THR A 206 5.68 -34.35 49.39
C THR A 206 5.51 -33.66 48.04
N VAL A 207 5.49 -34.50 47.01
CA VAL A 207 5.31 -34.23 45.58
C VAL A 207 4.13 -33.28 45.28
N PRO A 208 4.26 -32.25 44.41
CA PRO A 208 3.09 -31.52 43.95
C PRO A 208 2.43 -32.24 42.76
N PRO A 209 1.09 -32.36 42.76
CA PRO A 209 0.33 -32.92 41.65
C PRO A 209 0.31 -31.94 40.46
N GLN A 210 0.12 -32.47 39.26
CA GLN A 210 -0.15 -31.68 38.06
C GLN A 210 -1.35 -30.74 38.30
N VAL A 211 -1.05 -29.45 38.48
CA VAL A 211 -2.04 -28.38 38.48
C VAL A 211 -2.38 -28.05 37.03
N SER A 212 -3.57 -28.45 36.59
CA SER A 212 -4.24 -27.89 35.41
C SER A 212 -4.43 -26.38 35.65
N SER A 213 -3.51 -25.57 35.12
CA SER A 213 -3.61 -24.12 35.20
C SER A 213 -4.69 -23.60 34.24
N LYS A 214 -5.91 -23.39 34.75
CA LYS A 214 -6.85 -22.41 34.18
C LYS A 214 -6.71 -21.07 34.92
N PRO A 215 -5.85 -20.16 34.44
CA PRO A 215 -6.03 -18.74 34.71
C PRO A 215 -6.09 -17.87 33.43
N SER A 216 -6.47 -18.42 32.27
CA SER A 216 -6.38 -17.67 30.99
C SER A 216 -7.61 -16.83 30.61
N SER A 217 -8.79 -17.01 31.22
CA SER A 217 -10.04 -16.45 30.67
C SER A 217 -10.18 -14.92 30.75
N SER A 218 -9.59 -14.27 31.76
CA SER A 218 -9.72 -12.81 31.95
C SER A 218 -8.86 -12.01 30.98
N VAL A 219 -7.61 -12.44 30.77
CA VAL A 219 -6.66 -11.80 29.85
C VAL A 219 -7.13 -11.94 28.40
N ASP A 220 -7.64 -13.12 28.04
CA ASP A 220 -8.18 -13.38 26.70
C ASP A 220 -9.44 -12.53 26.43
N ARG A 221 -10.29 -12.32 27.45
CA ARG A 221 -11.47 -11.43 27.35
C ARG A 221 -11.08 -9.96 27.17
N ALA A 222 -10.12 -9.45 27.95
CA ALA A 222 -9.64 -8.08 27.82
C ALA A 222 -9.03 -7.84 26.43
N ARG A 223 -8.20 -8.77 25.94
CA ARG A 223 -7.63 -8.71 24.60
C ARG A 223 -8.69 -8.71 23.50
N ALA A 224 -9.70 -9.57 23.63
CA ALA A 224 -10.81 -9.63 22.68
C ALA A 224 -11.64 -8.33 22.66
N ALA A 225 -11.78 -7.64 23.80
CA ALA A 225 -12.51 -6.38 23.90
C ALA A 225 -11.80 -5.27 23.14
N VAL A 226 -10.48 -5.20 23.29
CA VAL A 226 -9.62 -4.19 22.66
C VAL A 226 -9.57 -4.36 21.16
N ASN A 227 -9.39 -5.59 20.69
CA ASN A 227 -9.39 -5.89 19.27
C ASN A 227 -10.76 -5.63 18.64
N LEU A 228 -11.86 -5.91 19.35
CA LEU A 228 -13.21 -5.58 18.90
C LEU A 228 -13.40 -4.05 18.83
N ALA A 229 -12.91 -3.31 19.81
CA ALA A 229 -12.99 -1.85 19.82
C ALA A 229 -12.20 -1.21 18.66
N LEU A 230 -10.99 -1.73 18.35
CA LEU A 230 -10.21 -1.32 17.18
C LEU A 230 -10.92 -1.65 15.86
N TYR A 231 -11.52 -2.84 15.77
CA TYR A 231 -12.30 -3.26 14.61
C TYR A 231 -13.51 -2.34 14.38
N LEU A 232 -14.26 -2.01 15.44
CA LEU A 232 -15.38 -1.07 15.38
C LEU A 232 -14.93 0.29 14.86
N ARG A 233 -13.78 0.82 15.31
CA ARG A 233 -13.23 2.10 14.84
C ARG A 233 -12.95 2.09 13.33
N GLY A 234 -12.39 0.99 12.82
CA GLY A 234 -12.18 0.81 11.39
C GLY A 234 -13.47 0.74 10.56
N ASN A 235 -14.60 0.39 11.19
CA ASN A 235 -15.92 0.25 10.57
C ASN A 235 -16.87 1.42 10.94
N GLY A 236 -16.34 2.62 11.15
CA GLY A 236 -17.17 3.81 11.42
C GLY A 236 -17.70 3.90 12.85
N GLY A 237 -17.11 3.17 13.79
CA GLY A 237 -17.39 3.22 15.23
C GLY A 237 -18.52 2.32 15.71
N SER A 238 -19.20 1.58 14.82
CA SER A 238 -20.24 0.62 15.20
C SER A 238 -20.50 -0.42 14.12
N ILE A 239 -20.98 -1.60 14.50
CA ILE A 239 -21.47 -2.64 13.58
C ILE A 239 -22.79 -3.23 14.10
N LEU A 240 -23.58 -3.84 13.22
CA LEU A 240 -24.73 -4.63 13.66
C LEU A 240 -24.26 -5.94 14.31
N ALA A 241 -25.00 -6.42 15.30
CA ALA A 241 -24.64 -7.65 16.01
C ALA A 241 -24.66 -8.87 15.07
N CYS A 242 -25.49 -8.88 14.02
CA CYS A 242 -25.44 -9.93 12.99
C CYS A 242 -24.13 -9.92 12.20
N ASP A 243 -23.42 -8.79 12.10
CA ASP A 243 -22.14 -8.66 11.40
C ASP A 243 -20.93 -9.10 12.23
N ILE A 244 -21.11 -9.48 13.50
CA ILE A 244 -20.00 -9.91 14.38
C ILE A 244 -19.23 -11.11 13.82
N HIS A 245 -19.84 -11.92 12.96
CA HIS A 245 -19.16 -13.02 12.29
C HIS A 245 -17.99 -12.56 11.41
N LYS A 246 -18.04 -11.33 10.84
CA LYS A 246 -16.94 -10.74 10.07
C LYS A 246 -15.72 -10.46 10.94
N TYR A 247 -15.95 -10.03 12.19
CA TYR A 247 -14.89 -9.89 13.19
C TYR A 247 -14.32 -11.26 13.59
N TYR A 248 -15.16 -12.26 13.83
CA TYR A 248 -14.68 -13.61 14.16
C TYR A 248 -13.95 -14.30 13.02
N ALA A 249 -14.20 -13.93 11.76
CA ALA A 249 -13.40 -14.42 10.64
C ALA A 249 -11.96 -13.91 10.71
N GLN A 250 -11.74 -12.66 11.17
CA GLN A 250 -10.42 -12.07 11.36
C GLN A 250 -9.74 -12.53 12.66
N PHE A 251 -10.54 -12.81 13.70
CA PHE A 251 -10.04 -13.25 15.00
C PHE A 251 -10.85 -14.44 15.55
N PRO A 252 -10.65 -15.66 15.01
CA PRO A 252 -11.42 -16.84 15.39
C PRO A 252 -11.32 -17.18 16.89
N GLU A 253 -10.16 -16.97 17.49
CA GLU A 253 -9.87 -17.21 18.91
C GLU A 253 -10.74 -16.34 19.83
N HIS A 254 -11.12 -15.13 19.39
CA HIS A 254 -11.95 -14.23 20.18
C HIS A 254 -13.40 -14.71 20.28
N LYS A 255 -13.86 -15.62 19.41
CA LYS A 255 -15.22 -16.18 19.50
C LYS A 255 -15.45 -16.90 20.82
N ARG A 256 -14.45 -17.67 21.29
CA ARG A 256 -14.49 -18.36 22.58
C ARG A 256 -14.35 -17.38 23.75
N ALA A 257 -13.48 -16.37 23.60
CA ALA A 257 -13.27 -15.35 24.62
C ALA A 257 -14.51 -14.49 24.83
N ILE A 258 -15.19 -14.06 23.76
CA ILE A 258 -16.38 -13.20 23.82
C ILE A 258 -17.59 -13.99 24.34
N GLY A 259 -17.84 -15.19 23.81
CA GLY A 259 -19.00 -15.98 24.20
C GLY A 259 -20.31 -15.26 23.82
N LYS A 260 -21.18 -14.99 24.80
CA LYS A 260 -22.43 -14.23 24.57
C LYS A 260 -22.10 -12.75 24.41
N LEU A 261 -22.20 -12.25 23.19
CA LEU A 261 -21.83 -10.89 22.80
C LEU A 261 -22.45 -9.79 23.70
N LYS A 262 -23.76 -9.88 23.99
CA LYS A 262 -24.45 -8.92 24.86
C LYS A 262 -23.79 -8.87 26.25
N THR A 263 -23.62 -10.02 26.89
CA THR A 263 -22.98 -10.15 28.21
C THR A 263 -21.54 -9.67 28.18
N PHE A 264 -20.80 -9.95 27.10
CA PHE A 264 -19.45 -9.46 26.91
C PHE A 264 -19.37 -7.94 26.84
N CYS A 265 -20.26 -7.28 26.08
CA CYS A 265 -20.32 -5.83 26.02
C CYS A 265 -20.76 -5.21 27.35
N GLU A 266 -21.67 -5.84 28.09
CA GLU A 266 -22.08 -5.39 29.43
C GLU A 266 -20.91 -5.48 30.43
N GLU A 267 -20.12 -6.56 30.39
CA GLU A 267 -18.90 -6.69 31.21
C GLU A 267 -17.79 -5.73 30.79
N GLN A 268 -17.76 -5.33 29.53
CA GLN A 268 -16.75 -4.47 28.93
C GLN A 268 -17.35 -3.09 28.60
N SER A 269 -18.25 -2.59 29.45
CA SER A 269 -19.00 -1.33 29.23
C SER A 269 -18.10 -0.10 29.15
N ASP A 270 -16.89 -0.18 29.72
CA ASP A 270 -15.84 0.82 29.58
C ASP A 270 -15.42 1.04 28.10
N PHE A 271 -15.61 0.01 27.25
CA PHE A 271 -15.06 -0.06 25.90
C PHE A 271 -16.12 -0.25 24.82
N LEU A 272 -17.23 -0.90 25.16
CA LEU A 272 -18.23 -1.38 24.21
C LEU A 272 -19.63 -1.10 24.74
N VAL A 273 -20.52 -0.66 23.84
CA VAL A 273 -21.94 -0.48 24.13
C VAL A 273 -22.71 -1.45 23.24
N TYR A 274 -23.62 -2.22 23.84
CA TYR A 274 -24.57 -3.04 23.10
C TYR A 274 -25.96 -2.39 23.16
N GLU A 275 -26.40 -1.82 22.03
CA GLU A 275 -27.74 -1.26 21.86
C GLU A 275 -28.67 -2.37 21.34
N LYS A 276 -29.77 -2.67 22.04
CA LYS A 276 -30.69 -3.74 21.65
C LYS A 276 -31.48 -3.40 20.37
N ASP A 277 -31.68 -2.10 20.13
CA ASP A 277 -32.36 -1.55 18.96
C ASP A 277 -31.37 -0.73 18.13
N PRO A 278 -31.25 -0.99 16.81
CA PRO A 278 -32.11 -1.83 15.96
C PRO A 278 -31.87 -3.34 16.12
N HIS A 279 -32.92 -4.17 16.02
CA HIS A 279 -32.79 -5.65 15.94
C HIS A 279 -32.00 -6.01 14.67
N PRO A 280 -30.93 -6.85 14.74
CA PRO A 280 -30.57 -7.84 15.77
C PRO A 280 -29.64 -7.36 16.92
N GLY A 281 -29.62 -6.06 17.20
CA GLY A 281 -28.74 -5.37 18.14
C GLY A 281 -27.58 -4.69 17.41
N LYS A 282 -26.98 -3.68 18.03
CA LYS A 282 -25.85 -2.91 17.50
C LYS A 282 -24.75 -2.82 18.55
N ILE A 283 -23.52 -3.06 18.14
CA ILE A 283 -22.34 -2.89 18.98
C ILE A 283 -21.66 -1.59 18.56
N SER A 284 -21.40 -0.70 19.50
CA SER A 284 -20.78 0.60 19.23
C SER A 284 -19.72 0.94 20.26
N LEU A 285 -18.86 1.87 19.87
CA LEU A 285 -17.97 2.54 20.80
C LEU A 285 -18.78 3.54 21.64
N PRO A 286 -18.44 3.79 22.92
CA PRO A 286 -19.13 4.77 23.74
C PRO A 286 -19.18 6.15 23.07
N ARG A 287 -20.36 6.79 23.03
CA ARG A 287 -20.64 8.05 22.30
C ARG A 287 -19.76 9.24 22.71
N HIS A 288 -19.10 9.16 23.87
CA HIS A 288 -18.26 10.22 24.45
C HIS A 288 -16.78 9.84 24.55
N CYS A 289 -16.31 8.88 23.76
CA CYS A 289 -14.92 8.48 23.82
C CYS A 289 -14.02 9.51 23.12
N THR A 290 -13.57 10.52 23.86
CA THR A 290 -12.57 11.51 23.40
C THR A 290 -11.24 10.83 23.08
N GLU A 291 -10.38 11.44 22.25
CA GLU A 291 -9.04 10.89 21.96
C GLU A 291 -8.22 10.62 23.24
N GLY A 292 -8.39 11.47 24.26
CA GLY A 292 -7.77 11.26 25.57
C GLY A 292 -8.33 10.06 26.33
N SER A 293 -9.64 9.77 26.20
CA SER A 293 -10.25 8.56 26.75
C SER A 293 -9.74 7.31 26.03
N TRP A 294 -9.57 7.39 24.70
CA TRP A 294 -9.00 6.32 23.88
C TRP A 294 -7.56 5.97 24.24
N ALA A 295 -6.72 6.98 24.46
CA ALA A 295 -5.34 6.76 24.89
C ALA A 295 -5.28 6.02 26.24
N LYS A 296 -6.17 6.38 27.18
CA LYS A 296 -6.31 5.69 28.47
C LYS A 296 -6.84 4.26 28.31
N ILE A 297 -7.80 4.05 27.42
CA ILE A 297 -8.35 2.73 27.07
C ILE A 297 -7.27 1.81 26.50
N LEU A 298 -6.49 2.30 25.52
CA LEU A 298 -5.38 1.55 24.92
C LEU A 298 -4.25 1.32 25.92
N ALA A 299 -3.97 2.28 26.82
CA ALA A 299 -2.99 2.09 27.88
C ALA A 299 -3.42 1.00 28.87
N LYS A 300 -4.67 1.02 29.35
CA LYS A 300 -5.24 0.01 30.27
C LYS A 300 -5.28 -1.38 29.62
N ALA A 301 -5.56 -1.44 28.33
CA ALA A 301 -5.49 -2.64 27.50
C ALA A 301 -4.08 -3.23 27.37
N CYS A 302 -3.10 -2.40 27.04
CA CYS A 302 -1.69 -2.81 26.95
C CYS A 302 -1.13 -3.24 28.32
N GLN A 303 -1.64 -2.68 29.42
CA GLN A 303 -1.30 -3.09 30.79
C GLN A 303 -1.90 -4.45 31.16
N ALA A 304 -3.13 -4.75 30.73
CA ALA A 304 -3.82 -6.00 31.04
C ALA A 304 -3.31 -7.23 30.27
N ALA A 305 -2.65 -7.01 29.12
CA ALA A 305 -2.08 -8.06 28.29
C ALA A 305 -0.77 -7.57 27.64
N PRO A 306 0.40 -7.70 28.30
CA PRO A 306 1.67 -7.42 27.63
C PRO A 306 1.78 -8.34 26.41
N PHE A 307 2.05 -7.75 25.24
CA PHE A 307 2.21 -8.47 23.96
C PHE A 307 3.29 -9.56 24.08
N ARG A 308 2.89 -10.76 24.52
CA ARG A 308 3.65 -11.99 24.42
C ARG A 308 3.12 -12.78 23.23
N SER A 309 3.38 -12.27 22.04
CA SER A 309 3.39 -13.13 20.86
C SER A 309 4.66 -12.81 20.09
N LYS A 310 5.57 -13.79 20.04
CA LYS A 310 6.59 -13.89 18.99
C LYS A 310 5.87 -13.58 17.67
N PRO A 311 6.40 -12.68 16.82
CA PRO A 311 5.76 -12.36 15.55
C PRO A 311 5.48 -13.68 14.79
N PRO A 312 4.33 -13.81 14.10
CA PRO A 312 4.12 -14.97 13.24
C PRO A 312 5.33 -15.08 12.31
N PRO A 313 5.87 -16.31 12.09
CA PRO A 313 6.98 -16.49 11.18
C PRO A 313 6.64 -15.80 9.88
N ALA A 314 7.58 -14.99 9.37
CA ALA A 314 7.43 -14.38 8.06
C ALA A 314 6.98 -15.46 7.07
N PRO A 315 5.98 -15.19 6.21
CA PRO A 315 5.64 -16.15 5.15
C PRO A 315 6.95 -16.51 4.45
N PRO A 316 7.17 -17.81 4.14
CA PRO A 316 8.44 -18.28 3.62
C PRO A 316 8.89 -17.35 2.50
N GLU A 317 10.07 -16.76 2.66
CA GLU A 317 10.72 -16.01 1.59
C GLU A 317 10.81 -16.97 0.41
N MET A 318 10.00 -16.71 -0.62
CA MET A 318 10.08 -17.52 -1.83
C MET A 318 11.48 -17.36 -2.42
N PRO A 319 12.07 -18.44 -2.98
CA PRO A 319 13.35 -18.36 -3.64
C PRO A 319 13.34 -17.26 -4.69
N VAL A 320 14.44 -16.50 -4.74
CA VAL A 320 14.70 -15.46 -5.73
C VAL A 320 14.92 -16.12 -7.10
N GLU A 321 13.85 -16.59 -7.74
CA GLU A 321 13.87 -16.96 -9.16
C GLU A 321 13.74 -15.69 -10.01
N SER A 322 14.45 -15.65 -11.14
CA SER A 322 14.52 -14.53 -12.07
C SER A 322 13.12 -14.09 -12.51
N ALA A 323 12.67 -12.93 -12.04
CA ALA A 323 11.38 -12.38 -12.43
C ALA A 323 11.31 -12.23 -13.97
N ASP A 324 10.21 -12.68 -14.57
CA ASP A 324 9.95 -12.52 -16.00
C ASP A 324 10.20 -11.06 -16.42
N PRO A 325 11.07 -10.80 -17.40
CA PRO A 325 11.35 -9.46 -17.90
C PRO A 325 10.10 -8.63 -18.19
N VAL A 326 9.04 -9.25 -18.72
CA VAL A 326 7.80 -8.55 -19.06
C VAL A 326 7.07 -8.08 -17.81
N VAL A 327 7.17 -8.83 -16.71
CA VAL A 327 6.65 -8.45 -15.39
C VAL A 327 7.40 -7.24 -14.83
N CYS A 328 8.73 -7.21 -14.99
CA CYS A 328 9.56 -6.07 -14.60
C CYS A 328 9.19 -4.82 -15.42
N ILE A 329 8.94 -4.96 -16.72
CA ILE A 329 8.47 -3.88 -17.61
C ILE A 329 7.11 -3.35 -17.16
N ALA A 330 6.17 -4.25 -16.83
CA ALA A 330 4.87 -3.88 -16.31
C ALA A 330 4.98 -3.12 -14.97
N ALA A 331 5.88 -3.55 -14.08
CA ALA A 331 6.15 -2.84 -12.83
C ALA A 331 6.73 -1.44 -13.05
N SER A 332 7.69 -1.30 -13.97
CA SER A 332 8.27 0.00 -14.34
C SER A 332 7.23 0.95 -14.94
N LEU A 333 6.34 0.44 -15.81
CA LEU A 333 5.23 1.22 -16.34
C LEU A 333 4.26 1.64 -15.23
N ALA A 334 3.94 0.76 -14.29
CA ALA A 334 3.05 1.08 -13.17
C ALA A 334 3.64 2.19 -12.27
N MET A 335 4.94 2.16 -12.01
CA MET A 335 5.64 3.22 -11.28
C MET A 335 5.60 4.56 -12.02
N PHE A 336 5.79 4.55 -13.35
CA PHE A 336 5.68 5.75 -14.15
C PHE A 336 4.26 6.34 -14.10
N VAL A 337 3.23 5.52 -14.35
CA VAL A 337 1.82 5.95 -14.30
C VAL A 337 1.47 6.51 -12.91
N GLN A 338 1.97 5.89 -11.84
CA GLN A 338 1.80 6.40 -10.47
C GLN A 338 2.43 7.78 -10.29
N SER A 339 3.64 8.00 -10.81
CA SER A 339 4.34 9.29 -10.71
C SER A 339 3.59 10.40 -11.45
N GLN A 340 2.80 10.05 -12.47
CA GLN A 340 1.93 10.94 -13.23
C GLN A 340 0.53 11.11 -12.60
N GLY A 341 0.32 10.65 -11.35
CA GLY A 341 -0.95 10.78 -10.65
C GLY A 341 -1.93 9.62 -10.86
N GLY A 342 -1.44 8.48 -11.34
CA GLY A 342 -2.19 7.22 -11.44
C GLY A 342 -2.97 7.04 -12.75
N SER A 343 -2.90 7.99 -13.68
CA SER A 343 -3.50 7.89 -15.01
C SER A 343 -2.74 8.75 -16.02
N ILE A 344 -2.54 8.22 -17.23
CA ILE A 344 -1.90 8.92 -18.35
C ILE A 344 -2.67 8.67 -19.66
N PRO A 345 -2.75 9.65 -20.57
CA PRO A 345 -3.22 9.40 -21.92
C PRO A 345 -2.20 8.56 -22.70
N GLY A 346 -2.65 7.74 -23.65
CA GLY A 346 -1.77 6.89 -24.45
C GLY A 346 -0.72 7.66 -25.24
N SER A 347 -0.99 8.92 -25.60
CA SER A 347 -0.03 9.84 -26.23
C SER A 347 1.19 10.14 -25.36
N SER A 348 1.04 10.12 -24.02
CA SER A 348 2.13 10.31 -23.06
C SER A 348 3.04 9.08 -22.93
N MET A 349 2.71 7.94 -23.55
CA MET A 349 3.63 6.79 -23.60
C MET A 349 4.95 7.14 -24.30
N SER A 350 4.96 8.13 -25.19
CA SER A 350 6.19 8.62 -25.81
C SER A 350 7.20 9.14 -24.78
N GLU A 351 6.75 9.71 -23.66
CA GLU A 351 7.62 10.15 -22.56
C GLU A 351 8.19 8.95 -21.79
N TYR A 352 7.36 7.95 -21.53
CA TYR A 352 7.81 6.70 -20.90
C TYR A 352 8.91 6.02 -21.74
N TYR A 353 8.73 5.94 -23.07
CA TYR A 353 9.73 5.34 -23.96
C TYR A 353 11.01 6.16 -24.12
N LYS A 354 11.01 7.45 -23.77
CA LYS A 354 12.27 8.23 -23.70
C LYS A 354 13.09 7.82 -22.48
N ILE A 355 12.44 7.44 -21.38
CA ILE A 355 13.08 6.98 -20.15
C ILE A 355 13.50 5.52 -20.29
N HIS A 356 12.66 4.71 -20.94
CA HIS A 356 12.84 3.26 -21.12
C HIS A 356 12.66 2.84 -22.58
N PRO A 357 13.62 3.15 -23.47
CA PRO A 357 13.53 2.81 -24.89
C PRO A 357 13.41 1.30 -25.14
N GLU A 358 14.04 0.47 -24.32
CA GLU A 358 14.03 -0.99 -24.37
C GLU A 358 12.63 -1.59 -24.11
N HIS A 359 11.78 -0.89 -23.36
CA HIS A 359 10.41 -1.33 -23.09
C HIS A 359 9.47 -1.12 -24.29
N LYS A 360 9.86 -0.24 -25.23
CA LYS A 360 9.01 0.12 -26.38
C LYS A 360 8.67 -1.09 -27.22
N GLN A 361 9.65 -1.92 -27.54
CA GLN A 361 9.43 -3.09 -28.40
C GLN A 361 8.46 -4.07 -27.73
N VAL A 362 8.70 -4.42 -26.46
CA VAL A 362 7.85 -5.36 -25.72
C VAL A 362 6.40 -4.89 -25.60
N ILE A 363 6.17 -3.60 -25.31
CA ILE A 363 4.81 -3.06 -25.19
C ILE A 363 4.16 -2.87 -26.57
N SER A 364 4.94 -2.50 -27.59
CA SER A 364 4.41 -2.25 -28.94
C SER A 364 4.08 -3.53 -29.70
N ASP A 365 4.85 -4.61 -29.50
CA ASP A 365 4.66 -5.90 -30.16
C ASP A 365 3.30 -6.52 -29.80
N ALA A 366 2.86 -6.37 -28.55
CA ALA A 366 1.51 -6.77 -28.13
C ALA A 366 0.45 -5.68 -28.43
N GLY A 367 0.87 -4.43 -28.51
CA GLY A 367 0.00 -3.26 -28.46
C GLY A 367 -0.37 -2.89 -27.02
N LEU A 368 -0.41 -1.59 -26.72
CA LEU A 368 -0.62 -1.06 -25.37
C LEU A 368 -1.87 -1.63 -24.69
N ARG A 369 -2.98 -1.75 -25.43
CA ARG A 369 -4.22 -2.31 -24.89
C ARG A 369 -4.05 -3.77 -24.45
N ALA A 370 -3.51 -4.62 -25.31
CA ALA A 370 -3.32 -6.04 -24.99
C ALA A 370 -2.30 -6.22 -23.86
N PHE A 371 -1.25 -5.38 -23.82
CA PHE A 371 -0.31 -5.36 -22.70
C PHE A 371 -1.01 -5.05 -21.38
N CYS A 372 -1.90 -4.06 -21.35
CA CYS A 372 -2.67 -3.72 -20.16
C CYS A 372 -3.69 -4.80 -19.76
N GLU A 373 -4.32 -5.46 -20.74
CA GLU A 373 -5.24 -6.57 -20.51
C GLU A 373 -4.51 -7.80 -19.95
N ARG A 374 -3.25 -8.04 -20.34
CA ARG A 374 -2.40 -9.09 -19.74
C ARG A 374 -2.06 -8.83 -18.28
N TYR A 375 -1.93 -7.56 -17.90
CA TYR A 375 -1.65 -7.13 -16.53
C TYR A 375 -2.86 -6.41 -15.94
N ASP A 376 -4.03 -7.03 -16.03
CA ASP A 376 -5.28 -6.47 -15.54
C ASP A 376 -5.36 -6.37 -14.00
N GLY A 377 -4.36 -6.85 -13.26
CA GLY A 377 -4.20 -6.53 -11.84
C GLY A 377 -3.56 -5.17 -11.60
N LEU A 378 -2.81 -4.66 -12.60
CA LEU A 378 -2.09 -3.40 -12.53
C LEU A 378 -2.81 -2.28 -13.25
N PHE A 379 -3.32 -2.57 -14.45
CA PHE A 379 -3.75 -1.55 -15.38
C PHE A 379 -5.23 -1.67 -15.73
N ARG A 380 -5.81 -0.52 -16.05
CA ARG A 380 -7.08 -0.37 -16.75
C ARG A 380 -6.84 0.51 -17.96
N PHE A 381 -7.13 -0.02 -19.14
CA PHE A 381 -7.04 0.72 -20.40
C PHE A 381 -8.44 1.07 -20.89
N GLU A 382 -8.71 2.37 -21.07
CA GLU A 382 -9.97 2.87 -21.62
C GLU A 382 -9.76 3.34 -23.06
N PRO A 383 -10.46 2.74 -24.05
CA PRO A 383 -10.38 3.20 -25.42
C PRO A 383 -11.10 4.55 -25.56
N LEU A 384 -10.31 5.61 -25.79
CA LEU A 384 -10.75 6.96 -26.10
C LEU A 384 -10.31 7.34 -27.53
N PRO A 385 -11.01 8.25 -28.22
CA PRO A 385 -10.61 8.72 -29.55
C PRO A 385 -9.15 9.17 -29.56
N GLY A 386 -8.34 8.60 -30.46
CA GLY A 386 -6.89 8.83 -30.52
C GLY A 386 -6.09 7.68 -29.91
N SER A 387 -5.58 7.83 -28.70
CA SER A 387 -4.57 6.93 -28.11
C SER A 387 -5.04 6.12 -26.89
N GLY A 388 -6.30 6.26 -26.47
CA GLY A 388 -6.80 5.69 -25.23
C GLY A 388 -6.22 6.31 -23.96
N GLN A 389 -6.65 5.80 -22.81
CA GLN A 389 -6.18 6.22 -21.50
C GLN A 389 -5.75 5.01 -20.68
N LEU A 390 -4.54 5.09 -20.13
CA LEU A 390 -3.97 4.09 -19.22
C LEU A 390 -4.12 4.59 -17.79
N SER A 391 -4.74 3.79 -16.92
CA SER A 391 -4.87 4.09 -15.50
C SER A 391 -4.45 2.90 -14.65
N LEU A 392 -4.01 3.17 -13.43
CA LEU A 392 -3.75 2.13 -12.44
C LEU A 392 -5.05 1.64 -11.83
N LYS A 393 -5.16 0.32 -11.67
CA LYS A 393 -6.27 -0.26 -10.94
C LYS A 393 -6.10 -0.06 -9.44
N SER A 394 -7.07 0.57 -8.80
CA SER A 394 -7.04 0.88 -7.37
C SER A 394 -7.64 -0.25 -6.54
N PHE A 395 -7.04 -1.44 -6.52
CA PHE A 395 -7.58 -2.57 -5.76
C PHE A 395 -6.59 -3.15 -4.76
N CYS A 396 -6.90 -3.06 -3.47
CA CYS A 396 -6.09 -3.64 -2.39
C CYS A 396 -6.30 -5.16 -2.21
N CYS A 397 -7.17 -5.79 -3.00
CA CYS A 397 -7.78 -7.08 -2.65
C CYS A 397 -6.97 -8.34 -2.99
N HIS A 398 -5.96 -8.26 -3.85
CA HIS A 398 -5.27 -9.46 -4.35
C HIS A 398 -4.53 -10.27 -3.27
N TYR A 399 -4.08 -9.62 -2.20
CA TYR A 399 -3.43 -10.26 -1.04
C TYR A 399 -4.37 -10.44 0.17
N LEU A 400 -5.63 -10.02 0.03
CA LEU A 400 -6.70 -10.28 0.99
C LEU A 400 -7.57 -11.44 0.49
N ARG A 401 -6.99 -12.49 -0.11
CA ARG A 401 -7.78 -13.65 -0.56
C ARG A 401 -8.50 -14.26 0.64
N GLY A 402 -9.82 -14.27 0.58
CA GLY A 402 -10.68 -14.70 1.70
C GLY A 402 -10.95 -13.61 2.76
N GLU A 403 -10.24 -12.47 2.74
CA GLU A 403 -10.41 -11.37 3.69
C GLU A 403 -10.94 -10.07 3.05
N CYS A 404 -10.92 -9.95 1.72
CA CYS A 404 -11.44 -8.77 1.03
C CYS A 404 -12.97 -8.82 0.96
N VAL A 405 -13.58 -7.92 1.72
CA VAL A 405 -15.04 -7.69 1.74
C VAL A 405 -15.59 -7.06 0.45
N HIS A 406 -14.71 -6.60 -0.43
CA HIS A 406 -15.03 -5.98 -1.74
C HIS A 406 -14.89 -6.97 -2.90
N ALA A 407 -14.96 -8.28 -2.64
CA ALA A 407 -14.77 -9.30 -3.67
C ALA A 407 -15.72 -9.15 -4.87
N ALA A 408 -16.95 -8.69 -4.60
CA ALA A 408 -17.98 -8.41 -5.60
C ALA A 408 -17.65 -7.20 -6.48
N ASP A 409 -16.94 -6.19 -5.97
CA ASP A 409 -16.64 -4.95 -6.70
C ASP A 409 -15.64 -5.15 -7.86
N HIS A 410 -15.02 -6.33 -7.92
CA HIS A 410 -14.05 -6.70 -8.95
C HIS A 410 -14.28 -8.14 -9.47
N ASP A 411 -15.53 -8.62 -9.43
CA ASP A 411 -15.99 -9.92 -9.95
C ASP A 411 -15.18 -11.14 -9.48
N GLY A 412 -14.55 -11.08 -8.29
CA GLY A 412 -13.68 -12.14 -7.80
C GLY A 412 -12.38 -12.39 -8.59
N LYS A 413 -12.18 -11.81 -9.79
CA LYS A 413 -11.02 -12.04 -10.66
C LYS A 413 -9.67 -11.78 -10.00
N LEU A 414 -9.59 -10.74 -9.17
CA LEU A 414 -8.36 -10.40 -8.46
C LEU A 414 -8.01 -11.41 -7.36
N HIS A 415 -8.94 -12.27 -6.96
CA HIS A 415 -8.71 -13.31 -5.94
C HIS A 415 -8.30 -14.63 -6.57
N SER A 416 -8.65 -14.86 -7.85
CA SER A 416 -8.30 -16.07 -8.60
C SER A 416 -6.94 -16.00 -9.30
N MET A 417 -6.38 -14.80 -9.50
CA MET A 417 -5.03 -14.64 -10.10
C MET A 417 -3.94 -15.34 -9.28
N PRO A 418 -2.77 -15.71 -9.82
CA PRO A 418 -1.65 -16.26 -9.05
C PRO A 418 -1.09 -15.25 -8.04
N ALA A 419 -0.59 -15.68 -6.86
CA ALA A 419 -0.02 -14.77 -5.86
C ALA A 419 1.25 -14.02 -6.35
N SER A 420 1.83 -14.52 -7.44
CA SER A 420 3.01 -13.99 -8.12
C SER A 420 2.70 -12.82 -9.06
N SER A 421 1.44 -12.56 -9.42
CA SER A 421 1.11 -11.45 -10.31
C SER A 421 1.25 -10.11 -9.59
N PRO A 422 1.97 -9.13 -10.17
CA PRO A 422 2.08 -7.80 -9.58
C PRO A 422 0.71 -7.10 -9.56
N VAL A 423 0.46 -6.34 -8.50
CA VAL A 423 -0.81 -5.65 -8.27
C VAL A 423 -0.57 -4.31 -7.59
N VAL A 424 -1.32 -3.29 -8.00
CA VAL A 424 -1.29 -1.96 -7.37
C VAL A 424 -2.40 -1.84 -6.35
N CYS A 425 -2.08 -1.24 -5.20
CA CYS A 425 -3.03 -1.05 -4.10
C CYS A 425 -3.31 0.44 -3.89
N SER A 426 -4.53 0.77 -3.48
CA SER A 426 -5.02 2.14 -3.28
C SER A 426 -4.27 2.93 -2.20
N PHE A 427 -3.59 2.24 -1.26
CA PHE A 427 -2.79 2.87 -0.22
C PHE A 427 -1.44 3.42 -0.70
N GLY A 428 -1.09 3.24 -1.98
CA GLY A 428 0.17 3.76 -2.53
C GLY A 428 1.40 3.23 -1.78
N THR A 429 2.45 4.03 -1.77
CA THR A 429 3.69 3.75 -1.01
C THR A 429 3.47 3.61 0.50
N LYS A 430 2.33 4.06 1.04
CA LYS A 430 1.94 3.94 2.46
C LYS A 430 1.33 2.58 2.82
N CYS A 431 1.23 1.66 1.85
CA CYS A 431 0.71 0.33 2.10
C CYS A 431 1.57 -0.43 3.12
N ILE A 432 0.99 -0.76 4.29
CA ILE A 432 1.66 -1.52 5.36
C ILE A 432 2.11 -2.93 4.93
N LYS A 433 1.51 -3.48 3.86
CA LYS A 433 1.86 -4.78 3.28
C LYS A 433 3.00 -4.68 2.26
N GLY A 434 3.48 -3.47 1.94
CA GLY A 434 4.64 -3.25 1.08
C GLY A 434 4.43 -3.55 -0.40
N HIS A 435 3.19 -3.56 -0.91
CA HIS A 435 2.90 -3.87 -2.33
C HIS A 435 3.67 -2.96 -3.29
N TRP A 436 3.69 -1.66 -3.01
CA TRP A 436 4.41 -0.67 -3.80
C TRP A 436 5.93 -0.79 -3.67
N LYS A 437 6.43 -1.28 -2.53
CA LYS A 437 7.85 -1.59 -2.36
C LYS A 437 8.25 -2.75 -3.27
N ARG A 438 7.46 -3.83 -3.30
CA ARG A 438 7.69 -4.98 -4.21
C ARG A 438 7.64 -4.56 -5.68
N LEU A 439 6.67 -3.73 -6.06
CA LEU A 439 6.59 -3.17 -7.41
C LEU A 439 7.83 -2.33 -7.75
N ALA A 440 8.29 -1.47 -6.84
CA ALA A 440 9.50 -0.69 -7.05
C ALA A 440 10.74 -1.60 -7.16
N ASP A 441 10.82 -2.68 -6.39
CA ASP A 441 11.93 -3.63 -6.46
C ASP A 441 11.92 -4.44 -7.77
N LEU A 442 10.74 -4.79 -8.30
CA LEU A 442 10.59 -5.39 -9.64
C LEU A 442 10.97 -4.39 -10.74
N ALA A 443 10.52 -3.14 -10.63
CA ALA A 443 10.85 -2.09 -11.59
C ALA A 443 12.37 -1.83 -11.67
N LYS A 444 13.06 -1.81 -10.51
CA LYS A 444 14.53 -1.69 -10.47
C LYS A 444 15.26 -2.83 -11.19
N ARG A 445 14.67 -4.02 -11.25
CA ARG A 445 15.25 -5.15 -11.99
C ARG A 445 15.10 -4.99 -13.50
N SER A 446 14.13 -4.22 -13.99
CA SER A 446 14.00 -3.92 -15.42
C SER A 446 15.12 -3.02 -15.94
N LEU A 447 15.71 -2.20 -15.06
CA LEU A 447 16.83 -1.30 -15.38
C LEU A 447 18.17 -2.05 -15.57
N GLY A 448 18.25 -3.31 -15.13
CA GLY A 448 19.32 -4.22 -15.54
C GLY A 448 18.93 -4.79 -16.91
N ALA A 449 19.67 -4.43 -17.96
CA ALA A 449 19.38 -4.76 -19.35
C ALA A 449 18.86 -6.19 -19.53
N VAL A 450 17.54 -6.36 -19.67
CA VAL A 450 16.99 -7.60 -20.21
C VAL A 450 17.18 -7.54 -21.71
N THR A 451 18.27 -8.12 -22.18
CA THR A 451 18.38 -8.54 -23.57
C THR A 451 17.49 -9.77 -23.73
N LEU A 452 16.28 -9.61 -24.28
CA LEU A 452 15.60 -10.77 -24.86
C LEU A 452 16.56 -11.35 -25.91
N PRO A 453 16.88 -12.67 -25.88
CA PRO A 453 17.75 -13.25 -26.88
C PRO A 453 17.14 -12.99 -28.25
N ALA A 454 17.90 -12.36 -29.14
CA ALA A 454 17.46 -12.10 -30.50
C ALA A 454 17.02 -13.43 -31.16
N PRO A 455 15.93 -13.45 -31.94
CA PRO A 455 15.55 -14.65 -32.68
C PRO A 455 16.72 -15.05 -33.59
N SER A 456 17.21 -16.29 -33.43
CA SER A 456 18.23 -16.84 -34.31
C SER A 456 17.56 -17.44 -35.53
N SER A 457 17.96 -16.98 -36.72
CA SER A 457 17.58 -17.64 -37.97
C SER A 457 18.30 -18.99 -38.06
N THR A 458 17.54 -20.05 -38.31
CA THR A 458 18.06 -21.42 -38.45
C THR A 458 17.37 -22.10 -39.62
N LYS A 459 18.15 -22.83 -40.43
CA LYS A 459 17.58 -23.70 -41.48
C LYS A 459 17.24 -25.05 -40.87
N LEU A 460 15.97 -25.43 -40.95
CA LEU A 460 15.47 -26.72 -40.47
C LEU A 460 14.95 -27.56 -41.62
N LYS A 461 15.12 -28.88 -41.53
CA LYS A 461 14.38 -29.80 -42.39
C LYS A 461 12.93 -29.78 -41.98
N VAL A 462 12.02 -29.88 -42.96
CA VAL A 462 10.58 -29.93 -42.68
C VAL A 462 10.22 -31.09 -41.74
N THR A 463 11.00 -32.18 -41.75
CA THR A 463 10.86 -33.34 -40.85
C THR A 463 11.32 -33.11 -39.42
N GLU A 464 12.12 -32.08 -39.14
CA GLU A 464 12.62 -31.74 -37.80
C GLU A 464 11.60 -30.92 -37.00
N ILE A 465 10.54 -30.42 -37.66
CA ILE A 465 9.51 -29.58 -37.07
C ILE A 465 8.33 -30.45 -36.63
N ARG A 466 8.07 -30.42 -35.32
CA ARG A 466 6.98 -31.14 -34.66
C ARG A 466 5.74 -30.27 -34.53
N TRP A 467 4.60 -30.93 -34.39
CA TRP A 467 3.28 -30.29 -34.33
C TRP A 467 2.77 -30.29 -32.90
N THR A 468 2.27 -29.14 -32.46
CA THR A 468 1.57 -28.97 -31.18
C THR A 468 0.11 -28.67 -31.47
N HIS A 469 -0.80 -29.23 -30.68
CA HIS A 469 -2.24 -29.25 -30.96
C HIS A 469 -3.04 -28.26 -30.09
N ASP A 470 -2.37 -27.28 -29.46
CA ASP A 470 -3.05 -26.24 -28.69
C ASP A 470 -2.20 -24.97 -28.56
N ALA A 471 -2.26 -24.12 -29.57
CA ALA A 471 -1.78 -22.75 -29.43
C ALA A 471 -2.72 -21.72 -30.06
N ILE A 472 -4.02 -21.97 -30.00
CA ILE A 472 -5.02 -21.01 -30.44
C ILE A 472 -5.63 -20.33 -29.21
N ARG A 473 -4.90 -19.35 -28.67
CA ARG A 473 -5.49 -18.25 -27.86
C ARG A 473 -4.64 -16.98 -27.73
N ALA A 474 -3.56 -16.85 -28.53
CA ALA A 474 -2.84 -15.59 -28.67
C ALA A 474 -3.12 -15.00 -30.07
N THR A 475 -3.69 -13.80 -30.06
CA THR A 475 -4.20 -13.03 -31.20
C THR A 475 -3.14 -12.71 -32.26
N PHE A 476 -3.25 -13.29 -33.45
CA PHE A 476 -2.65 -12.76 -34.69
C PHE A 476 -3.73 -12.04 -35.49
N ARG A 477 -3.78 -10.70 -35.44
CA ARG A 477 -4.82 -9.91 -36.14
C ARG A 477 -4.31 -8.87 -37.14
N ASP A 478 -3.00 -8.60 -37.23
CA ASP A 478 -2.52 -7.46 -38.04
C ASP A 478 -1.91 -7.83 -39.41
N GLY A 479 -1.76 -9.11 -39.75
CA GLY A 479 -1.29 -9.55 -41.07
C GLY A 479 0.10 -9.05 -41.49
N LYS A 480 0.80 -8.27 -40.67
CA LYS A 480 2.16 -7.77 -40.96
C LYS A 480 3.24 -8.75 -40.54
N LEU A 481 2.96 -9.61 -39.56
CA LEU A 481 3.82 -10.73 -39.17
C LEU A 481 3.70 -11.95 -40.10
N LEU A 482 3.01 -11.83 -41.25
CA LEU A 482 2.83 -12.88 -42.25
C LEU A 482 4.08 -13.26 -43.06
N MET A 483 5.24 -12.62 -42.83
CA MET A 483 6.49 -12.91 -43.53
C MET A 483 7.51 -13.79 -42.76
N GLU A 484 7.45 -13.87 -41.42
CA GLU A 484 8.53 -14.51 -40.62
C GLU A 484 8.06 -15.81 -39.96
N THR A 485 8.68 -16.95 -40.30
CA THR A 485 8.27 -18.28 -39.80
C THR A 485 8.87 -18.50 -38.42
N LEU A 486 8.05 -18.37 -37.38
CA LEU A 486 8.50 -18.53 -36.00
C LEU A 486 8.25 -19.95 -35.49
N VAL A 487 9.30 -20.60 -34.97
CA VAL A 487 9.28 -21.97 -34.44
C VAL A 487 9.85 -21.95 -33.03
N LEU A 488 9.27 -22.72 -32.11
CA LEU A 488 9.75 -22.79 -30.72
C LEU A 488 10.77 -23.90 -30.57
N GLU A 489 11.94 -23.60 -29.99
CA GLU A 489 12.93 -24.61 -29.62
C GLU A 489 12.72 -25.00 -28.15
N LEU A 490 12.36 -26.27 -27.91
CA LEU A 490 12.11 -26.84 -26.59
C LEU A 490 12.87 -28.16 -26.46
N GLY A 491 13.83 -28.23 -25.53
CA GLY A 491 14.62 -29.45 -25.29
C GLY A 491 15.35 -29.96 -26.54
N GLY A 492 15.81 -29.06 -27.41
CA GLY A 492 16.46 -29.40 -28.69
C GLY A 492 15.53 -29.87 -29.80
N SER A 493 14.21 -29.80 -29.59
CA SER A 493 13.19 -30.10 -30.60
C SER A 493 12.47 -28.82 -31.03
N PHE A 494 12.07 -28.76 -32.30
CA PHE A 494 11.44 -27.58 -32.89
C PHE A 494 9.94 -27.80 -33.06
N TYR A 495 9.11 -26.86 -32.61
CA TYR A 495 7.67 -26.98 -32.59
C TYR A 495 6.98 -25.83 -33.33
N ALA A 496 6.12 -26.18 -34.29
CA ALA A 496 5.22 -25.24 -34.92
C ALA A 496 4.01 -24.96 -34.01
N ILE A 497 3.64 -23.68 -33.90
CA ILE A 497 2.55 -23.17 -33.06
C ILE A 497 1.25 -23.21 -33.88
N GLU A 498 0.18 -23.80 -33.31
CA GLU A 498 -1.13 -23.90 -33.96
C GLU A 498 -1.81 -22.53 -34.18
N GLY A 499 -2.56 -22.36 -35.28
CA GLY A 499 -3.27 -21.12 -35.64
C GLY A 499 -2.69 -20.32 -36.82
N ASN A 500 -1.57 -20.78 -37.40
CA ASN A 500 -0.92 -20.13 -38.53
C ASN A 500 -1.38 -20.77 -39.85
N ARG A 501 -1.87 -20.01 -40.85
CA ARG A 501 -2.16 -20.54 -42.21
C ARG A 501 -0.94 -21.27 -42.83
N ARG A 502 0.27 -20.96 -42.35
CA ARG A 502 1.54 -21.60 -42.74
C ARG A 502 1.73 -23.02 -42.22
N LEU A 503 0.95 -23.47 -41.24
CA LEU A 503 0.90 -24.90 -40.86
C LEU A 503 0.47 -25.76 -42.04
N TRP A 504 -0.43 -25.24 -42.87
CA TRP A 504 -0.81 -25.92 -44.10
C TRP A 504 0.38 -26.03 -45.06
N ILE A 505 1.21 -24.99 -45.16
CA ILE A 505 2.43 -25.00 -45.98
C ILE A 505 3.43 -26.05 -45.47
N PHE A 506 3.67 -26.19 -44.17
CA PHE A 506 4.59 -27.24 -43.68
C PHE A 506 4.03 -28.64 -43.86
N LYS A 507 2.71 -28.79 -43.80
CA LYS A 507 2.06 -30.07 -44.07
C LYS A 507 2.21 -30.43 -45.56
N GLU A 508 1.91 -29.50 -46.45
CA GLU A 508 2.10 -29.65 -47.90
C GLU A 508 3.57 -29.89 -48.26
N LEU A 509 4.52 -29.15 -47.69
CA LEU A 509 5.95 -29.37 -47.93
C LEU A 509 6.39 -30.75 -47.43
N ARG A 510 5.83 -31.24 -46.32
CA ARG A 510 6.13 -32.59 -45.83
C ARG A 510 5.57 -33.66 -46.77
N GLU A 511 4.35 -33.46 -47.27
CA GLU A 511 3.71 -34.35 -48.24
C GLU A 511 4.46 -34.33 -49.58
N LEU A 512 4.87 -33.16 -50.06
CA LEU A 512 5.72 -32.98 -51.23
C LEU A 512 7.06 -33.71 -51.06
N GLN A 513 7.74 -33.54 -49.93
CA GLN A 513 8.98 -34.28 -49.64
C GLN A 513 8.75 -35.80 -49.61
N ALA A 514 7.61 -36.27 -49.11
CA ALA A 514 7.29 -37.70 -49.11
C ALA A 514 7.04 -38.24 -50.53
N ILE A 515 6.50 -37.41 -51.43
CA ILE A 515 6.25 -37.76 -52.84
C ILE A 515 7.55 -37.70 -53.66
N THR A 516 8.36 -36.64 -53.49
CA THR A 516 9.56 -36.41 -54.30
C THR A 516 10.78 -37.15 -53.78
N GLY A 517 10.81 -37.52 -52.49
CA GLY A 517 11.98 -38.07 -51.82
C GLY A 517 13.10 -37.05 -51.56
N GLU A 518 12.93 -35.80 -51.98
CA GLU A 518 13.94 -34.75 -51.82
C GLU A 518 13.80 -34.04 -50.48
N ALA A 519 14.94 -33.85 -49.79
CA ALA A 519 14.94 -33.19 -48.49
C ALA A 519 14.67 -31.68 -48.63
N LEU A 520 13.49 -31.24 -48.19
CA LEU A 520 13.13 -29.83 -48.18
C LEU A 520 13.61 -29.17 -46.88
N THR A 521 14.31 -28.04 -47.03
CA THR A 521 14.77 -27.21 -45.91
C THR A 521 14.10 -25.85 -45.97
N ILE A 522 13.77 -25.31 -44.80
CA ILE A 522 13.14 -24.00 -44.65
C ILE A 522 13.93 -23.17 -43.67
N GLU A 523 13.99 -21.87 -43.93
CA GLU A 523 14.55 -20.91 -42.98
C GLU A 523 13.47 -20.48 -41.99
N VAL A 524 13.76 -20.64 -40.70
CA VAL A 524 12.85 -20.29 -39.62
C VAL A 524 13.55 -19.41 -38.59
N GLN A 525 12.80 -18.49 -38.00
CA GLN A 525 13.22 -17.81 -36.79
C GLN A 525 12.88 -18.71 -35.60
N SER A 526 13.90 -19.08 -34.83
CA SER A 526 13.74 -19.87 -33.62
C SER A 526 13.77 -18.97 -32.37
N ARG A 527 12.96 -19.31 -31.37
CA ARG A 527 13.07 -18.75 -30.02
C ARG A 527 13.22 -19.89 -29.02
N LYS A 528 14.30 -19.86 -28.23
CA LYS A 528 14.46 -20.72 -27.06
C LYS A 528 13.49 -20.29 -25.97
N MET A 529 12.71 -21.24 -25.46
CA MET A 529 11.88 -21.05 -24.27
C MET A 529 12.27 -22.03 -23.18
N ASP A 530 12.18 -21.57 -21.93
CA ASP A 530 12.44 -22.41 -20.75
C ASP A 530 11.23 -23.34 -20.48
N VAL A 531 11.51 -24.60 -20.16
CA VAL A 531 10.54 -25.70 -20.09
C VAL A 531 9.58 -25.54 -18.90
N LYS A 532 9.94 -24.70 -17.91
CA LYS A 532 9.21 -24.52 -16.65
C LYS A 532 7.79 -23.95 -16.79
N GLY A 533 7.41 -23.40 -17.95
CA GLY A 533 6.09 -22.82 -18.22
C GLY A 533 5.00 -23.79 -18.69
N PHE A 534 5.32 -25.07 -18.88
CA PHE A 534 4.43 -26.07 -19.48
C PHE A 534 4.07 -27.17 -18.47
N THR A 535 2.78 -27.31 -18.13
CA THR A 535 2.35 -28.19 -17.03
C THR A 535 1.91 -29.60 -17.45
N GLN A 536 1.54 -29.83 -18.71
CA GLN A 536 1.13 -31.17 -19.16
C GLN A 536 1.62 -31.49 -20.57
N SER A 537 2.31 -32.63 -20.69
CA SER A 537 2.67 -33.26 -21.96
C SER A 537 1.63 -34.33 -22.29
N PHE A 538 0.80 -34.10 -23.31
CA PHE A 538 -0.01 -35.16 -23.90
C PHE A 538 0.52 -35.50 -25.28
N THR A 539 0.77 -36.78 -25.53
CA THR A 539 1.04 -37.28 -26.88
C THR A 539 -0.27 -37.41 -27.63
N SER A 540 -0.38 -36.74 -28.79
CA SER A 540 -1.46 -37.03 -29.73
C SER A 540 -1.29 -38.44 -30.32
N LYS A 541 -2.36 -39.02 -30.87
CA LYS A 541 -2.32 -40.32 -31.58
C LYS A 541 -1.29 -40.38 -32.73
N ASN A 542 -0.72 -39.25 -33.13
CA ASN A 542 0.24 -39.11 -34.22
C ASN A 542 1.67 -38.80 -33.71
N GLY A 543 1.92 -38.91 -32.39
CA GLY A 543 3.24 -38.66 -31.80
C GLY A 543 3.63 -37.18 -31.67
N GLY A 544 2.71 -36.24 -31.88
CA GLY A 544 2.93 -34.82 -31.58
C GLY A 544 2.80 -34.58 -30.07
N GLN A 545 3.73 -33.83 -29.47
CA GLN A 545 3.57 -33.35 -28.09
C GLN A 545 2.62 -32.15 -28.09
N SER A 546 1.50 -32.27 -27.39
CA SER A 546 0.68 -31.14 -26.98
C SER A 546 1.33 -30.48 -25.77
N VAL A 547 1.38 -29.15 -25.77
CA VAL A 547 1.99 -28.35 -24.70
C VAL A 547 1.00 -27.26 -24.30
N GLU A 548 0.43 -27.37 -23.11
CA GLU A 548 -0.52 -26.39 -22.57
C GLU A 548 0.24 -25.22 -21.94
N PHE A 549 -0.12 -23.99 -22.33
CA PHE A 549 0.42 -22.74 -21.75
C PHE A 549 -0.42 -22.32 -20.53
N TYR A 550 0.23 -21.83 -19.47
CA TYR A 550 -0.43 -21.11 -18.38
C TYR A 550 -1.12 -19.84 -18.93
N THR A 551 -2.45 -19.73 -18.82
CA THR A 551 -3.19 -18.47 -19.00
C THR A 551 -3.23 -17.64 -17.72
#